data_AF-A0A525KBY8-F1
#
_entry.id   AF-A0A525KBY8-F1
#
_cell.length_a   1.000
_cell.length_b   1.000
_cell.length_c   1.000
_cell.angle_alpha   90.00
_cell.angle_beta   90.00
_cell.angle_gamma   90.00
#
_symmetry.space_group_name_H-M   'P 1'
#
loop_
_entity.id
_entity.type
_entity.pdbx_description
1 polymer ?
#
loop_
_entity_poly.entity_id
_entity_poly.type
_entity_poly.pdbx_seq_one_letter_code
_entity_poly.pdbx_strand_id
1 'polypeptide(L)'
;MSMKTGLLLAWACAALAVGGCAPRPVTGPATVADRVKFEYRLTPAPVKGDYHLSLAFADAKIGAAINDANLALSRLGPGYPGGTLLNLKRGASASGSGSGYDLGLTLPQAASYQMTFQVNRTTEPSA
;
A
#
# COMPACT_ATOMS: atom_id res chain seq x y z
N MET A 1 41.29 39.66 -5.01
CA MET A 1 41.13 40.16 -3.63
C MET A 1 39.70 40.67 -3.47
N SER A 2 38.99 40.10 -2.49
CA SER A 2 37.73 40.54 -1.87
C SER A 2 36.50 40.83 -2.73
N MET A 3 35.59 39.86 -2.77
CA MET A 3 34.16 40.10 -3.00
C MET A 3 33.41 39.82 -1.69
N LYS A 4 32.79 40.87 -1.13
CA LYS A 4 32.15 40.89 0.18
C LYS A 4 30.84 40.10 0.20
N THR A 5 30.80 39.17 1.14
CA THR A 5 29.67 38.55 1.82
C THR A 5 28.62 39.56 2.28
N GLY A 6 27.33 39.24 2.14
CA GLY A 6 26.29 39.87 2.96
C GLY A 6 24.91 39.91 2.33
N LEU A 7 24.14 38.81 2.43
CA LEU A 7 22.69 38.91 2.55
C LEU A 7 22.13 37.66 3.24
N LEU A 8 22.08 37.71 4.57
CA LEU A 8 21.18 36.90 5.37
C LEU A 8 19.92 37.74 5.57
N LEU A 9 18.75 37.27 5.16
CA LEU A 9 17.53 37.55 5.92
C LEU A 9 16.56 36.39 5.76
N ALA A 10 16.34 35.73 6.89
CA ALA A 10 15.51 34.56 7.07
C ALA A 10 14.06 34.84 6.66
N TRP A 11 13.56 34.07 5.70
CA TRP A 11 12.12 33.95 5.50
C TRP A 11 11.59 32.87 6.44
N ALA A 12 10.79 33.32 7.41
CA ALA A 12 10.07 32.47 8.34
C ALA A 12 9.04 31.63 7.59
N CYS A 13 9.29 30.33 7.43
CA CYS A 13 8.24 29.38 7.08
C CYS A 13 7.36 29.13 8.32
N ALA A 14 6.38 30.01 8.51
CA ALA A 14 5.23 29.76 9.37
C ALA A 14 4.36 28.66 8.73
N ALA A 15 4.77 27.39 8.90
CA ALA A 15 3.89 26.27 8.62
C ALA A 15 2.92 26.12 9.81
N LEU A 16 1.81 26.86 9.75
CA LEU A 16 0.62 26.58 10.52
C LEU A 16 0.18 25.15 10.23
N ALA A 17 0.57 24.22 11.11
CA ALA A 17 0.06 22.87 11.15
C ALA A 17 -1.41 22.95 11.58
N VAL A 18 -2.31 23.18 10.63
CA VAL A 18 -3.73 22.93 10.80
C VAL A 18 -3.85 21.41 10.98
N GLY A 19 -3.91 20.99 12.24
CA GLY A 19 -4.06 19.60 12.68
C GLY A 19 -5.42 19.03 12.34
N GLY A 20 -5.80 19.05 11.06
CA GLY A 20 -6.87 18.22 10.54
C GLY A 20 -6.39 16.77 10.57
N CYS A 21 -7.16 15.90 11.22
CA CYS A 21 -7.03 14.45 11.13
C CYS A 21 -7.35 13.97 9.70
N ALA A 22 -6.57 14.41 8.71
CA ALA A 22 -6.61 13.84 7.37
C ALA A 22 -6.08 12.39 7.49
N PRO A 23 -6.79 11.40 6.94
CA PRO A 23 -6.28 10.04 6.85
C PRO A 23 -4.90 10.08 6.19
N ARG A 24 -3.91 9.43 6.81
CA ARG A 24 -2.55 9.35 6.26
C ARG A 24 -2.36 8.02 5.54
N PRO A 25 -1.50 7.95 4.51
CA PRO A 25 -1.10 6.68 3.95
C PRO A 25 -0.51 5.78 5.03
N VAL A 26 -0.93 4.52 5.05
CA VAL A 26 -0.40 3.50 5.95
C VAL A 26 0.37 2.50 5.11
N THR A 27 1.63 2.27 5.47
CA THR A 27 2.43 1.18 4.91
C THR A 27 2.55 0.10 5.96
N GLY A 28 2.22 -1.13 5.61
CA GLY A 28 2.40 -2.28 6.48
C GLY A 28 3.85 -2.77 6.51
N PRO A 29 4.27 -3.43 7.59
CA PRO A 29 5.56 -4.10 7.62
C PRO A 29 5.60 -5.22 6.58
N ALA A 30 6.78 -5.43 6.00
CA ALA A 30 7.02 -6.59 5.16
C ALA A 30 6.88 -7.88 5.99
N THR A 31 6.04 -8.80 5.53
CA THR A 31 5.80 -10.08 6.23
C THR A 31 6.15 -11.24 5.31
N VAL A 32 6.74 -12.30 5.88
CA VAL A 32 7.10 -13.52 5.14
C VAL A 32 6.20 -14.68 5.56
N ALA A 33 5.51 -15.29 4.61
CA ALA A 33 4.72 -16.51 4.79
C ALA A 33 4.90 -17.42 3.57
N ASP A 34 5.11 -18.72 3.77
CA ASP A 34 5.26 -19.72 2.69
C ASP A 34 6.23 -19.32 1.56
N ARG A 35 7.40 -18.79 1.95
CA ARG A 35 8.44 -18.24 1.06
C ARG A 35 7.99 -17.06 0.19
N VAL A 36 6.92 -16.38 0.56
CA VAL A 36 6.47 -15.13 -0.06
C VAL A 36 6.70 -14.00 0.93
N LYS A 37 7.49 -13.01 0.53
CA LYS A 37 7.56 -11.71 1.18
C LYS A 37 6.47 -10.83 0.57
N PHE A 38 5.65 -10.18 1.39
CA PHE A 38 4.68 -9.20 0.90
C PHE A 38 4.78 -7.88 1.64
N GLU A 39 4.46 -6.81 0.93
CA GLU A 39 4.37 -5.44 1.43
C GLU A 39 3.05 -4.83 0.94
N TYR A 40 2.42 -3.98 1.77
CA TYR A 40 1.19 -3.30 1.40
C TYR A 40 1.26 -1.82 1.71
N ARG A 41 0.54 -1.03 0.92
CA ARG A 41 0.30 0.39 1.19
C ARG A 41 -1.18 0.69 0.98
N LEU A 42 -1.77 1.36 1.96
CA LEU A 42 -3.14 1.85 1.92
C LEU A 42 -3.09 3.38 1.82
N THR A 43 -3.60 3.93 0.73
CA THR A 43 -3.63 5.37 0.46
C THR A 43 -5.08 5.84 0.42
N PRO A 44 -5.47 6.90 1.16
CA PRO A 44 -6.83 7.43 1.10
C PRO A 44 -7.19 7.90 -0.31
N ALA A 45 -8.42 7.64 -0.74
CA ALA A 45 -9.01 8.18 -1.96
C ALA A 45 -9.80 9.47 -1.67
N PRO A 46 -10.20 10.25 -2.69
CA PRO A 46 -10.97 11.49 -2.48
C PRO A 46 -12.33 11.30 -1.79
N VAL A 47 -12.92 10.11 -1.92
CA VAL A 47 -14.21 9.77 -1.30
C VAL A 47 -13.98 9.26 0.12
N LYS A 48 -14.73 9.79 1.09
CA LYS A 48 -14.62 9.40 2.50
C LYS A 48 -14.86 7.91 2.66
N GLY A 49 -13.91 7.22 3.29
CA GLY A 49 -13.98 5.78 3.51
C GLY A 49 -13.42 4.97 2.34
N ASP A 50 -13.06 5.58 1.22
CA ASP A 50 -12.42 4.89 0.11
C ASP A 50 -10.89 4.97 0.21
N TYR A 51 -10.24 3.90 -0.19
CA TYR A 51 -8.81 3.73 -0.15
C TYR A 51 -8.33 3.01 -1.42
N HIS A 52 -7.10 3.32 -1.82
CA HIS A 52 -6.32 2.52 -2.76
C HIS A 52 -5.38 1.63 -1.97
N LEU A 53 -5.59 0.31 -2.10
CA LEU A 53 -4.67 -0.69 -1.59
C LEU A 53 -3.73 -1.10 -2.73
N SER A 54 -2.43 -0.91 -2.54
CA SER A 54 -1.40 -1.47 -3.39
C SER A 54 -0.61 -2.54 -2.65
N LEU A 55 -0.21 -3.59 -3.37
CA LEU A 55 0.53 -4.75 -2.86
C LEU A 55 1.74 -5.05 -3.74
N ALA A 56 2.79 -5.52 -3.09
CA ALA A 56 3.96 -6.10 -3.73
C ALA A 56 4.23 -7.48 -3.13
N PHE A 57 4.54 -8.45 -3.98
CA PHE A 57 4.94 -9.80 -3.58
C PHE A 57 6.30 -10.13 -4.17
N ALA A 58 7.14 -10.79 -3.39
CA ALA A 58 8.42 -11.29 -3.84
C ALA A 58 8.67 -12.69 -3.28
N ASP A 59 9.41 -13.51 -4.02
CA ASP A 59 9.98 -14.74 -3.46
C ASP A 59 10.94 -14.36 -2.34
N ALA A 60 10.71 -14.87 -1.13
CA ALA A 60 11.45 -14.49 0.05
C ALA A 60 12.91 -15.00 0.04
N LYS A 61 13.23 -16.01 -0.78
CA LYS A 61 14.58 -16.57 -0.89
C LYS A 61 15.45 -15.74 -1.82
N ILE A 62 14.93 -15.40 -3.00
CA ILE A 62 15.72 -14.75 -4.06
C ILE A 62 15.37 -13.27 -4.27
N GLY A 63 14.32 -12.77 -3.61
CA GLY A 63 13.87 -11.38 -3.73
C GLY A 63 13.19 -11.05 -5.06
N ALA A 64 12.97 -12.03 -5.93
CA ALA A 64 12.35 -11.82 -7.24
C ALA A 64 10.86 -11.48 -7.09
N ALA A 65 10.40 -10.46 -7.82
CA ALA A 65 8.99 -10.07 -7.83
C ALA A 65 8.10 -11.20 -8.37
N ILE A 66 6.96 -11.42 -7.72
CA ILE A 66 5.94 -12.38 -8.16
C ILE A 66 4.86 -11.59 -8.89
N ASN A 67 4.93 -11.58 -10.24
CA ASN A 67 4.04 -10.78 -11.07
C ASN A 67 2.84 -11.56 -11.63
N ASP A 68 2.90 -12.90 -11.63
CA ASP A 68 1.90 -13.78 -12.24
C ASP A 68 1.17 -14.63 -11.19
N ALA A 69 0.64 -13.97 -10.17
CA ALA A 69 -0.30 -14.53 -9.22
C ALA A 69 -1.73 -14.04 -9.44
N ASN A 70 -2.69 -14.93 -9.24
CA ASN A 70 -4.09 -14.59 -9.00
C ASN A 70 -4.26 -14.26 -7.52
N LEU A 71 -4.76 -13.07 -7.23
CA LEU A 71 -4.88 -12.55 -5.87
C LEU A 71 -6.34 -12.28 -5.51
N ALA A 72 -6.73 -12.78 -4.35
CA ALA A 72 -7.99 -12.42 -3.72
C ALA A 72 -7.75 -11.84 -2.32
N LEU A 73 -8.50 -10.81 -1.96
CA LEU A 73 -8.57 -10.24 -0.62
C LEU A 73 -9.92 -10.58 -0.01
N SER A 74 -9.92 -11.21 1.17
CA SER A 74 -11.10 -11.23 2.03
C SER A 74 -10.99 -10.12 3.07
N ARG A 75 -12.10 -9.42 3.32
CA ARG A 75 -12.18 -8.34 4.31
C ARG A 75 -13.29 -8.63 5.32
N LEU A 76 -12.94 -8.60 6.60
CA LEU A 76 -13.86 -8.77 7.72
C LEU A 76 -13.84 -7.53 8.62
N GLY A 77 -15.01 -7.04 9.02
CA GLY A 77 -15.16 -5.91 9.94
C GLY A 77 -16.53 -5.24 9.82
N PRO A 78 -16.75 -4.08 10.46
CA PRO A 78 -18.03 -3.38 10.41
C PRO A 78 -18.43 -3.01 8.97
N GLY A 79 -19.64 -3.42 8.58
CA GLY A 79 -20.15 -3.29 7.21
C GLY A 79 -19.80 -4.47 6.27
N TYR A 80 -19.02 -5.46 6.72
CA TYR A 80 -18.65 -6.65 5.94
C TYR A 80 -18.80 -7.96 6.75
N PRO A 81 -20.04 -8.38 7.08
CA PRO A 81 -20.30 -9.65 7.75
C PRO A 81 -20.21 -10.79 6.72
N GLY A 82 -19.08 -11.48 6.65
CA GLY A 82 -18.94 -12.67 5.80
C GLY A 82 -17.81 -12.64 4.76
N GLY A 83 -16.88 -11.68 4.86
CA GLY A 83 -15.59 -11.81 4.16
C GLY A 83 -15.71 -11.85 2.63
N THR A 84 -16.27 -10.79 2.02
CA THR A 84 -16.32 -10.69 0.55
C THR A 84 -14.92 -10.84 -0.05
N LEU A 85 -14.78 -11.75 -1.02
CA LEU A 85 -13.57 -11.89 -1.81
C LEU A 85 -13.54 -10.84 -2.91
N LEU A 86 -12.50 -10.04 -2.91
CA LEU A 86 -12.21 -9.02 -3.92
C LEU A 86 -10.99 -9.46 -4.71
N ASN A 87 -11.12 -9.58 -6.03
CA ASN A 87 -9.99 -9.88 -6.89
C ASN A 87 -9.15 -8.62 -7.10
N LEU A 88 -7.85 -8.72 -6.90
CA LEU A 88 -6.94 -7.62 -7.17
C LEU A 88 -6.52 -7.63 -8.63
N LYS A 89 -6.28 -6.45 -9.19
CA LYS A 89 -5.82 -6.27 -10.56
C LYS A 89 -4.33 -5.95 -10.56
N ARG A 90 -3.62 -6.36 -11.62
CA ARG A 90 -2.26 -5.88 -11.88
C ARG A 90 -2.27 -4.35 -11.93
N GLY A 91 -1.29 -3.74 -11.25
CA GLY A 91 -1.21 -2.30 -11.07
C GLY A 91 0.14 -1.84 -10.54
N ALA A 92 0.15 -0.70 -9.88
CA ALA A 92 1.31 -0.14 -9.22
C ALA A 92 1.73 -0.97 -8.00
N SER A 93 3.03 -1.05 -7.77
CA SER A 93 3.60 -1.76 -6.62
C SER A 93 3.56 -0.91 -5.35
N ALA A 94 3.27 -1.56 -4.21
CA ALA A 94 3.41 -0.94 -2.88
C ALA A 94 4.84 -0.45 -2.59
N SER A 95 5.85 -1.12 -3.16
CA SER A 95 7.27 -0.77 -2.97
C SER A 95 7.72 0.44 -3.81
N GLY A 96 6.85 0.99 -4.67
CA GLY A 96 7.18 2.10 -5.57
C GLY A 96 8.06 1.71 -6.76
N SER A 97 8.41 0.43 -6.92
CA SER A 97 9.23 -0.11 -7.99
C SER A 97 8.58 -1.36 -8.57
N GLY A 98 8.43 -1.39 -9.90
CA GLY A 98 7.91 -2.54 -10.65
C GLY A 98 6.38 -2.68 -10.69
N SER A 99 5.93 -3.82 -11.19
CA SER A 99 4.52 -4.22 -11.21
C SER A 99 4.09 -4.79 -9.87
N GLY A 100 2.90 -4.40 -9.41
CA GLY A 100 2.26 -4.98 -8.24
C GLY A 100 0.78 -5.19 -8.48
N TYR A 101 0.00 -5.11 -7.41
CA TYR A 101 -1.43 -5.35 -7.46
C TYR A 101 -2.20 -4.28 -6.72
N ASP A 102 -3.27 -3.81 -7.33
CA ASP A 102 -4.09 -2.73 -6.80
C ASP A 102 -5.56 -3.14 -6.66
N LEU A 103 -6.20 -2.53 -5.67
CA LEU A 103 -7.63 -2.64 -5.43
C LEU A 103 -8.17 -1.36 -4.79
N GLY A 104 -9.29 -0.87 -5.33
CA GLY A 104 -10.12 0.13 -4.66
C GLY A 104 -10.90 -0.52 -3.51
N LEU A 105 -10.83 0.08 -2.32
CA LEU A 105 -11.33 -0.49 -1.08
C LEU A 105 -12.17 0.53 -0.32
N THR A 106 -13.47 0.24 -0.14
CA THR A 106 -14.32 1.03 0.77
C THR A 106 -14.28 0.46 2.19
N LEU A 107 -14.04 1.28 3.19
CA LEU A 107 -14.06 1.00 4.62
C LEU A 107 -15.01 2.04 5.26
N PRO A 108 -16.30 1.71 5.42
CA PRO A 108 -17.34 2.69 5.73
C PRO A 108 -17.25 3.25 7.16
N GLN A 109 -16.55 2.56 8.05
CA GLN A 109 -16.42 2.95 9.45
C GLN A 109 -14.94 3.05 9.83
N ALA A 110 -14.61 4.00 10.72
CA ALA A 110 -13.28 4.08 11.29
C ALA A 110 -13.13 3.03 12.40
N ALA A 111 -12.76 1.81 12.01
CA ALA A 111 -12.65 0.66 12.90
C ALA A 111 -11.51 -0.27 12.46
N SER A 112 -11.23 -1.28 13.28
CA SER A 112 -10.31 -2.35 12.92
C SER A 112 -10.96 -3.29 11.90
N TYR A 113 -10.23 -3.56 10.81
CA TYR A 113 -10.61 -4.54 9.80
C TYR A 113 -9.54 -5.62 9.72
N GLN A 114 -9.96 -6.86 9.56
CA GLN A 114 -9.07 -7.96 9.21
C GLN A 114 -9.06 -8.12 7.69
N MET A 115 -7.87 -8.14 7.12
CA MET A 115 -7.63 -8.33 5.69
C MET A 115 -6.80 -9.59 5.50
N THR A 116 -7.31 -10.54 4.73
CA THR A 116 -6.65 -11.80 4.44
C THR A 116 -6.38 -11.91 2.94
N PHE A 117 -5.10 -12.03 2.58
CA PHE A 117 -4.66 -12.15 1.20
C PHE A 117 -4.48 -13.62 0.84
N GLN A 118 -5.10 -14.04 -0.26
CA GLN A 118 -4.90 -15.36 -0.86
C GLN A 118 -4.11 -15.18 -2.16
N VAL A 119 -2.93 -15.80 -2.20
CA VAL A 119 -1.98 -15.70 -3.31
C VAL A 119 -1.89 -17.05 -4.01
N ASN A 120 -2.49 -17.15 -5.20
CA ASN A 120 -2.39 -18.34 -6.03
C ASN A 120 -1.40 -18.07 -7.15
N ARG A 121 -0.17 -18.57 -7.02
CA ARG A 121 0.84 -18.45 -8.07
C ARG A 121 0.42 -19.30 -9.25
N THR A 122 0.43 -18.73 -10.45
CA THR A 122 0.37 -19.54 -11.66
C THR A 122 1.76 -20.10 -11.85
N THR A 123 1.99 -21.35 -11.47
CA THR A 123 3.23 -22.04 -11.84
C THR A 123 3.25 -22.19 -13.35
N GLU A 124 4.14 -21.48 -14.03
CA GLU A 124 4.55 -21.89 -15.37
C GLU A 124 5.06 -23.34 -15.26
N PRO A 125 4.55 -24.29 -16.08
CA PRO A 125 5.07 -25.65 -16.06
C PRO A 125 6.56 -25.57 -16.37
N SER A 126 7.39 -26.11 -15.48
CA SER A 126 8.82 -26.27 -15.72
C SER A 126 8.97 -27.15 -16.96
N ALA A 127 9.38 -26.57 -18.08
CA ALA A 127 9.80 -27.28 -19.28
C ALA A 127 11.19 -27.89 -19.06
#